data_AF-A0A1E3R8L1-F1
#
_entry.id   AF-A0A1E3R8L1-F1
#
_cell.length_a   1.000
_cell.length_b   1.000
_cell.length_c   1.000
_cell.angle_alpha   90.00
_cell.angle_beta   90.00
_cell.angle_gamma   90.00
#
_symmetry.space_group_name_H-M   'P 1'
#
loop_
_entity.id
_entity.type
_entity.pdbx_description
1 polymer ?
#
loop_
_entity_poly.entity_id
_entity_poly.type
_entity_poly.pdbx_seq_one_letter_code
_entity_poly.pdbx_strand_id
1 'polypeptide(L)' 'MKSEAWTEAVATTGLFLNIAGVIAIAIALASWTVGDGMLALVFGVIAAVSTAGSIFCFVRQSAPESEVVSQTT' A
#
# COMPACT_ATOMS: atom_id res chain seq x y z
N MET A 1 -16.27 19.65 -2.05
CA MET A 1 -16.06 18.81 -3.25
C MET A 1 -14.64 18.26 -3.41
N LYS A 2 -13.58 18.87 -2.85
CA LYS A 2 -12.20 18.36 -3.04
C LYS A 2 -11.85 17.12 -2.19
N SER A 3 -12.59 16.89 -1.10
CA SER A 3 -12.41 15.79 -0.15
C SER A 3 -12.76 14.42 -0.72
N GLU A 4 -13.81 14.29 -1.53
CA GLU A 4 -14.22 13.00 -2.10
C GLU A 4 -13.21 12.49 -3.15
N ALA A 5 -12.76 13.40 -4.03
CA ALA A 5 -11.73 13.09 -5.02
C ALA A 5 -10.39 12.66 -4.37
N TRP A 6 -10.06 13.24 -3.22
CA TRP A 6 -8.88 12.83 -2.44
C TRP A 6 -9.06 11.42 -1.85
N THR A 7 -10.22 11.14 -1.26
CA THR A 7 -10.54 9.82 -0.70
C THR A 7 -10.51 8.72 -1.76
N GLU A 8 -11.10 8.94 -2.93
CA GLU A 8 -11.07 7.98 -4.05
C GLU A 8 -9.65 7.75 -4.60
N ALA A 9 -8.84 8.81 -4.67
CA ALA A 9 -7.45 8.72 -5.12
C ALA A 9 -6.59 7.89 -4.15
N VAL A 10 -6.78 8.06 -2.84
CA VAL A 10 -6.08 7.28 -1.81
C VAL A 10 -6.50 5.81 -1.86
N ALA A 11 -7.79 5.52 -2.06
CA ALA A 11 -8.32 4.17 -2.20
C ALA A 11 -7.65 3.41 -3.36
N THR A 12 -7.63 4.06 -4.53
CA THR A 12 -7.08 3.50 -5.77
C THR A 12 -5.58 3.26 -5.62
N THR A 13 -4.85 4.22 -5.04
CA THR A 13 -3.42 4.09 -4.75
C THR A 13 -3.13 2.93 -3.80
N GLY A 14 -3.93 2.80 -2.73
CA GLY A 14 -3.83 1.70 -1.78
C GLY A 14 -4.02 0.34 -2.43
N LEU A 15 -4.97 0.20 -3.36
CA LEU A 15 -5.21 -1.02 -4.12
C LEU A 15 -4.04 -1.37 -5.06
N PHE A 16 -3.51 -0.40 -5.80
CA PHE A 16 -2.36 -0.62 -6.69
C PHE A 16 -1.10 -1.04 -5.93
N LEU A 17 -0.81 -0.38 -4.80
CA LEU A 17 0.30 -0.75 -3.92
C LEU A 17 0.14 -2.17 -3.35
N ASN A 18 -1.10 -2.58 -3.08
CA ASN A 18 -1.38 -3.94 -2.63
C ASN A 18 -1.04 -4.97 -3.70
N ILE A 19 -1.54 -4.75 -4.93
CA ILE A 19 -1.31 -5.64 -6.08
C ILE A 19 0.19 -5.76 -6.36
N ALA A 20 0.91 -4.64 -6.41
CA ALA A 20 2.36 -4.64 -6.57
C ALA A 20 3.07 -5.41 -5.46
N GLY A 21 2.60 -5.29 -4.21
CA GLY A 21 3.11 -6.05 -3.07
C GLY A 21 2.93 -7.56 -3.24
N VAL A 22 1.73 -8.01 -3.60
CA VAL A 22 1.44 -9.44 -3.84
C VAL A 22 2.30 -10.02 -4.98
N ILE A 23 2.49 -9.25 -6.06
CA ILE A 23 3.36 -9.66 -7.17
C ILE A 23 4.81 -9.79 -6.69
N ALA A 24 5.31 -8.83 -5.91
CA ALA A 24 6.65 -8.91 -5.34
C ALA A 24 6.84 -10.11 -4.41
N ILE A 25 5.82 -10.48 -3.61
CA ILE A 25 5.83 -11.72 -2.81
C ILE A 25 5.93 -12.94 -3.72
N ALA A 26 5.12 -13.01 -4.79
CA ALA A 26 5.16 -14.13 -5.72
C ALA A 26 6.54 -14.30 -6.37
N ILE A 27 7.18 -13.19 -6.75
CA ILE A 27 8.55 -13.20 -7.29
C ILE A 27 9.56 -13.62 -6.22
N ALA A 28 9.44 -13.13 -4.98
CA ALA A 28 10.32 -13.52 -3.90
C ALA A 28 10.26 -15.03 -3.60
N LEU A 29 9.04 -15.59 -3.58
CA LEU A 29 8.82 -17.03 -3.40
C LEU A 29 9.32 -17.84 -4.60
N ALA A 30 9.12 -17.35 -5.83
CA ALA A 30 9.71 -17.97 -7.01
C ALA A 30 11.24 -17.93 -6.97
N SER A 31 11.84 -16.86 -6.45
CA SER A 31 13.30 -16.72 -6.37
C SER A 31 13.94 -17.77 -5.44
N TRP A 32 13.22 -18.23 -4.41
CA TRP A 32 13.66 -19.34 -3.57
C TRP A 32 13.71 -20.68 -4.32
N THR A 33 12.86 -20.89 -5.32
CA THR A 33 12.88 -22.14 -6.09
C THR A 33 14.05 -22.22 -7.08
N VAL A 34 14.55 -21.07 -7.54
CA VAL A 34 15.73 -20.94 -8.42
C VAL A 34 17.04 -20.78 -7.66
N GLY A 35 17.01 -20.71 -6.31
CA GLY A 35 18.21 -20.63 -5.47
C GLY A 35 18.83 -19.24 -5.35
N ASP A 36 18.18 -18.20 -5.87
CA ASP A 36 18.70 -16.84 -5.89
C ASP A 36 18.19 -16.05 -4.67
N GLY A 37 18.85 -16.27 -3.53
CA GLY A 37 18.43 -15.73 -2.24
C GLY A 37 18.48 -14.20 -2.15
N MET A 38 19.35 -13.55 -2.92
CA MET A 38 19.49 -12.09 -2.91
C MET A 38 18.29 -11.41 -3.58
N LEU A 39 17.82 -11.96 -4.72
CA LEU A 39 16.59 -11.49 -5.37
C LEU A 39 15.37 -11.72 -4.47
N ALA A 40 15.29 -12.87 -3.78
CA ALA A 40 14.22 -13.15 -2.84
C ALA A 40 14.13 -12.10 -1.72
N LEU A 41 15.29 -11.67 -1.19
CA LEU A 41 15.36 -10.65 -0.15
C LEU A 41 14.93 -9.28 -0.66
N VAL A 42 15.42 -8.85 -1.84
CA VAL A 42 15.07 -7.56 -2.43
C VAL A 42 13.57 -7.47 -2.71
N PHE A 43 13.00 -8.49 -3.37
CA PHE A 43 11.56 -8.53 -3.65
C PHE A 43 10.72 -8.67 -2.38
N GLY A 44 11.23 -9.37 -1.36
CA GLY A 44 10.62 -9.41 -0.03
C GLY A 44 10.54 -8.04 0.65
N VAL A 45 11.60 -7.23 0.55
CA VAL A 45 11.60 -5.85 1.07
C VAL A 45 10.62 -4.96 0.30
N ILE A 46 10.62 -5.04 -1.03
CA ILE A 46 9.69 -4.29 -1.89
C ILE A 46 8.24 -4.67 -1.54
N ALA A 47 7.96 -5.97 -1.36
CA ALA A 47 6.66 -6.45 -0.93
C ALA A 47 6.25 -5.83 0.41
N ALA A 48 7.12 -5.88 1.43
CA ALA A 48 6.83 -5.33 2.74
C ALA A 48 6.51 -3.83 2.70
N VAL A 49 7.29 -3.04 1.95
CA VAL A 49 7.07 -1.59 1.79
C VAL A 49 5.76 -1.31 1.04
N SER A 50 5.48 -2.04 -0.03
CA SER A 50 4.27 -1.85 -0.83
C SER A 50 3.00 -2.23 -0.06
N THR A 51 3.05 -3.32 0.70
CA THR A 51 1.96 -3.74 1.59
C THR A 51 1.76 -2.74 2.74
N ALA A 52 2.84 -2.25 3.37
CA ALA A 52 2.74 -1.24 4.42
C ALA A 52 2.13 0.08 3.90
N GLY A 53 2.53 0.53 2.70
CA GLY A 53 1.97 1.70 2.04
C GLY A 53 0.49 1.55 1.69
N SER A 54 0.09 0.35 1.26
CA SER A 54 -1.33 0.01 1.01
C SER A 54 -2.17 0.09 2.28
N ILE A 55 -1.70 -0.53 3.37
CA ILE A 55 -2.37 -0.48 4.68
C ILE A 55 -2.50 0.98 5.16
N PHE A 56 -1.45 1.79 5.01
CA PHE A 56 -1.50 3.20 5.39
C PHE A 56 -2.57 3.99 4.61
N CYS A 57 -2.70 3.75 3.30
CA CYS A 57 -3.77 4.36 2.50
C CYS A 57 -5.16 3.92 2.98
N PHE A 58 -5.36 2.62 3.21
CA PHE A 58 -6.66 2.10 3.69
C PHE A 58 -7.01 2.58 5.10
N VAL A 59 -6.02 2.71 6.01
CA VAL A 59 -6.22 3.27 7.35
C VAL A 59 -6.64 4.74 7.25
N ARG A 60 -6.03 5.52 6.37
CA ARG A 60 -6.44 6.92 6.15
C ARG A 60 -7.83 7.06 5.53
N GLN A 61 -8.28 6.09 4.76
CA GLN A 61 -9.65 6.04 4.25
C GLN A 61 -10.66 5.55 5.31
N SER A 62 -10.22 4.70 6.25
CA SER A 62 -11.06 4.07 7.28
C SER A 62 -11.16 4.88 8.56
N ALA A 63 -10.28 5.87 8.77
CA ALA A 63 -10.37 6.80 9.89
C ALA A 63 -11.74 7.49 9.82
N PRO A 64 -12.63 7.29 10.82
CA PRO A 64 -13.91 7.97 10.83
C PRO A 64 -13.65 9.47 10.83
N GLU A 65 -14.44 10.22 10.07
CA GLU A 65 -14.43 11.68 10.03
C GLU A 65 -14.74 12.22 11.44
N SER A 66 -13.73 12.30 12.28
CA SER A 66 -13.80 12.83 13.65
C SER A 66 -12.58 13.71 13.85
N GLU A 67 -12.78 14.96 13.42
CA GLU A 67 -12.01 16.16 13.75
C GLU A 67 -10.71 16.41 12.98
N VAL A 68 -10.83 17.20 11.91
CA VAL A 68 -10.37 18.58 12.01
C VAL A 68 -11.56 19.51 11.72
N VAL A 69 -12.26 19.85 12.80
CA VAL A 69 -12.77 21.20 13.04
C VAL A 69 -11.55 22.13 12.98
N SER A 70 -11.24 22.64 11.79
CA SER A 70 -10.41 23.83 11.60
C SER A 70 -10.72 24.45 10.23
N GLN A 71 -12.01 24.63 9.94
CA GLN A 71 -12.53 25.70 9.08
C GLN A 71 -13.93 26.09 9.57
N THR A 72 -14.00 26.58 10.80
CA THR A 72 -14.95 27.64 11.16
C THR A 72 -14.14 28.92 11.13
N THR A 73 -14.14 29.63 10.00
CA THR A 73 -14.11 31.10 9.82
C THR A 73 -14.04 31.36 8.32
#